data_AF-A0A4P5VTS8-F1
#
_entry.id   AF-A0A4P5VTS8-F1
#
_cell.length_a   1.000
_cell.length_b   1.000
_cell.length_c   1.000
_cell.angle_alpha   90.00
_cell.angle_beta   90.00
_cell.angle_gamma   90.00
#
_symmetry.space_group_name_H-M   'P 1'
#
loop_
_entity.id
_entity.type
_entity.pdbx_description
1 polymer ?
#
loop_
_entity_poly.entity_id
_entity_poly.type
_entity_poly.pdbx_seq_one_letter_code
_entity_poly.pdbx_strand_id
1 'polypeptide(L)'
;MIETLDRFDAWMYRQEQRAVGAMLAVMGLVVFLDVVYRVSATNDSPLVPNALESALGAAAVPVWAALVGSVLGVLAFRTRGDKGAEAKGIGVGVGFGAFIGAYVWLLPSGLVWSQTLALALTLWMGMAGACLAAYQRRHLALDVGSKVWPERLQPKVAALGHWVTAVFCILLVVLGIRSIIGVGSGELHIPGHLDTWLDSEHAAGTMTGTPIPKWLVMASIPFGSLVLAYRFALQGLKVWVGAEKLGGDDTLKILGLEEEVAS
;
A
#
# COMPACT_ATOMS: atom_id res chain seq x y z
N MET A 1 0.18 23.12 23.83
CA MET A 1 1.27 22.30 23.24
C MET A 1 0.81 20.90 22.87
N ILE A 2 0.17 20.13 23.77
CA ILE A 2 -0.33 18.78 23.43
C ILE A 2 -1.43 18.84 22.35
N GLU A 3 -2.38 19.77 22.48
CA GLU A 3 -3.46 19.95 21.49
C GLU A 3 -2.94 20.25 20.06
N THR A 4 -1.87 21.04 19.95
CA THR A 4 -1.23 21.34 18.66
C THR A 4 -0.56 20.11 18.05
N LEU A 5 0.03 19.24 18.88
CA LEU A 5 0.64 17.98 18.43
C LEU A 5 -0.43 16.99 17.98
N ASP A 6 -1.58 16.94 18.66
CA ASP A 6 -2.70 16.06 18.30
C ASP A 6 -3.36 16.48 16.99
N ARG A 7 -3.51 17.79 16.79
CA ARG A 7 -4.02 18.33 15.52
C ARG A 7 -3.08 17.98 14.35
N PHE A 8 -1.77 18.03 14.59
CA PHE A 8 -0.77 17.67 13.59
C PHE A 8 -0.78 16.17 13.29
N ASP A 9 -0.83 15.31 14.31
CA ASP A 9 -0.91 13.86 14.13
C ASP A 9 -2.19 13.43 13.40
N ALA A 10 -3.33 14.04 13.72
CA ALA A 10 -4.59 13.81 13.00
C ALA A 10 -4.54 14.30 11.54
N TRP A 11 -3.84 15.40 11.27
CA TRP A 11 -3.61 15.85 9.90
C TRP A 11 -2.71 14.87 9.13
N MET A 12 -1.64 14.40 9.76
CA MET A 12 -0.71 13.42 9.18
C MET A 12 -1.43 12.11 8.85
N TYR A 13 -2.27 11.60 9.77
CA TYR A 13 -3.10 10.42 9.56
C TYR A 13 -3.99 10.53 8.30
N ARG A 14 -4.62 11.69 8.08
CA ARG A 14 -5.43 11.92 6.86
C ARG A 14 -4.60 11.88 5.58
N GLN A 15 -3.37 12.39 5.62
CA GLN A 15 -2.48 12.33 4.46
C GLN A 15 -2.00 10.90 4.20
N GLU A 16 -1.65 10.15 5.24
CA GLU A 16 -1.28 8.74 5.12
C GLU A 16 -2.42 7.91 4.51
N GLN A 17 -3.65 8.09 4.97
CA GLN A 17 -4.81 7.36 4.44
C GLN A 17 -5.05 7.67 2.96
N ARG A 18 -4.92 8.95 2.56
CA ARG A 18 -5.01 9.36 1.16
C ARG A 18 -3.88 8.78 0.32
N ALA A 19 -2.65 8.80 0.85
CA ALA A 19 -1.48 8.25 0.17
C ALA A 19 -1.61 6.73 -0.03
N VAL A 20 -2.03 5.98 0.99
CA VAL A 20 -2.27 4.53 0.89
C VAL A 20 -3.39 4.22 -0.10
N GLY A 21 -4.51 4.95 -0.04
CA GLY A 21 -5.59 4.79 -1.00
C GLY A 21 -5.14 5.05 -2.45
N ALA A 22 -4.35 6.10 -2.67
CA ALA A 22 -3.78 6.41 -3.97
C ALA A 22 -2.79 5.33 -4.44
N MET A 23 -1.89 4.87 -3.58
CA MET A 23 -0.92 3.80 -3.90
C MET A 23 -1.63 2.49 -4.24
N LEU A 24 -2.66 2.10 -3.49
CA LEU A 24 -3.48 0.92 -3.76
C LEU A 24 -4.21 1.04 -5.10
N ALA A 25 -4.79 2.20 -5.41
CA ALA A 25 -5.46 2.44 -6.68
C ALA A 25 -4.48 2.33 -7.86
N VAL A 26 -3.31 2.95 -7.75
CA VAL A 26 -2.26 2.89 -8.78
C VAL A 26 -1.74 1.46 -8.93
N MET A 27 -1.41 0.78 -7.84
CA MET A 27 -0.93 -0.61 -7.86
C MET A 27 -1.98 -1.54 -8.46
N GLY A 28 -3.24 -1.42 -8.04
CA GLY A 28 -4.35 -2.21 -8.56
C GLY A 28 -4.55 -2.00 -10.06
N LEU A 29 -4.50 -0.74 -10.52
CA LEU A 29 -4.59 -0.42 -11.95
C LEU A 29 -3.43 -1.03 -12.75
N VAL A 30 -2.20 -0.85 -12.28
CA VAL A 30 -1.00 -1.33 -12.98
C VAL A 30 -0.97 -2.86 -13.05
N VAL A 31 -1.28 -3.54 -11.94
CA VAL A 31 -1.34 -5.01 -11.90
C VAL A 31 -2.47 -5.53 -12.77
N PHE A 32 -3.65 -4.88 -12.74
CA PHE A 32 -4.76 -5.25 -13.61
C PHE A 32 -4.38 -5.14 -15.08
N LEU A 33 -3.74 -4.03 -15.49
CA LEU A 33 -3.29 -3.84 -16.87
C LEU A 33 -2.21 -4.86 -17.28
N ASP A 34 -1.31 -5.24 -16.38
CA ASP A 34 -0.31 -6.29 -16.62
C ASP A 34 -0.97 -7.67 -16.81
N VAL A 35 -1.95 -8.01 -15.95
CA VAL A 35 -2.71 -9.27 -16.07
C VAL A 35 -3.51 -9.30 -17.37
N VAL A 36 -4.22 -8.21 -17.72
CA VAL A 36 -4.95 -8.09 -18.99
C VAL A 36 -4.01 -8.29 -20.16
N TYR A 37 -2.83 -7.67 -20.13
CA TYR A 37 -1.82 -7.84 -21.17
C TYR A 37 -1.41 -9.31 -21.31
N ARG A 38 -0.98 -9.94 -20.21
CA ARG A 38 -0.47 -11.33 -20.23
C ARG A 38 -1.53 -12.31 -20.71
N VAL A 39 -2.77 -12.17 -20.25
CA VAL A 39 -3.89 -13.01 -20.69
C VAL A 39 -4.18 -12.79 -22.16
N SER A 40 -4.06 -11.56 -22.67
CA SER A 40 -4.38 -11.23 -24.07
C SER A 40 -3.28 -11.57 -25.06
N ALA A 41 -2.03 -11.56 -24.62
CA ALA A 41 -0.87 -11.84 -25.47
C ALA A 41 -0.47 -13.33 -25.49
N THR A 42 -1.03 -14.16 -24.60
CA THR A 42 -0.71 -15.60 -24.54
C THR A 42 -1.63 -16.38 -25.49
N ASN A 43 -1.05 -17.05 -26.48
CA ASN A 43 -1.75 -17.91 -27.48
C ASN A 43 -2.18 -19.29 -26.93
N ASP A 44 -2.33 -19.41 -25.60
CA ASP A 44 -2.72 -20.62 -24.88
C ASP A 44 -3.70 -20.25 -23.75
N SER A 45 -4.57 -19.26 -24.02
CA SER A 45 -5.48 -18.80 -22.98
C SER A 45 -6.60 -19.84 -22.79
N PRO A 46 -6.77 -20.45 -21.59
CA PRO A 46 -7.82 -21.45 -21.36
C PRO A 46 -9.24 -20.87 -21.45
N LEU A 47 -9.34 -19.54 -21.56
CA LEU A 47 -10.57 -18.79 -21.63
C LEU A 47 -11.11 -18.70 -23.07
N VAL A 48 -10.25 -18.78 -24.09
CA VAL A 48 -10.64 -18.65 -25.49
C VAL A 48 -10.84 -20.04 -26.10
N PRO A 49 -11.96 -20.31 -26.80
CA PRO A 49 -12.14 -21.56 -27.51
C PRO A 49 -11.04 -21.77 -28.57
N ASN A 50 -10.39 -22.94 -28.60
CA ASN A 50 -9.31 -23.27 -29.55
C ASN A 50 -9.70 -23.03 -31.03
N ALA A 51 -11.00 -23.14 -31.36
CA ALA A 51 -11.51 -22.83 -32.69
C ALA A 51 -11.44 -21.34 -33.03
N LEU A 52 -11.66 -20.46 -32.06
CA LEU A 52 -11.52 -19.01 -32.23
C LEU A 52 -10.04 -18.61 -32.31
N GLU A 53 -9.20 -19.26 -31.51
CA GLU A 53 -7.75 -19.03 -31.49
C GLU A 53 -7.09 -19.42 -32.82
N SER A 54 -7.45 -20.59 -33.36
CA SER A 54 -6.96 -21.03 -34.68
C SER A 54 -7.48 -20.18 -35.86
N ALA A 55 -8.63 -19.52 -35.70
CA ALA A 55 -9.20 -18.66 -36.73
C ALA A 55 -8.68 -17.21 -36.69
N LEU A 56 -8.43 -16.65 -35.50
CA LEU A 56 -8.16 -15.22 -35.31
C LEU A 56 -6.77 -14.90 -34.73
N GLY A 57 -6.01 -15.90 -34.28
CA GLY A 57 -4.68 -15.72 -33.70
C GLY A 57 -4.66 -14.68 -32.59
N ALA A 58 -3.79 -13.67 -32.70
CA ALA A 58 -3.66 -12.60 -31.71
C ALA A 58 -4.93 -11.75 -31.50
N ALA A 59 -5.89 -11.78 -32.44
CA ALA A 59 -7.17 -11.09 -32.28
C ALA A 59 -8.23 -11.92 -31.54
N ALA A 60 -7.94 -13.19 -31.23
CA ALA A 60 -8.92 -14.09 -30.60
C ALA A 60 -9.33 -13.60 -29.20
N VAL A 61 -8.38 -13.16 -28.37
CA VAL A 61 -8.68 -12.65 -27.01
C VAL A 61 -9.51 -11.37 -27.02
N PRO A 62 -9.18 -10.28 -27.75
CA PRO A 62 -10.00 -9.08 -27.76
C PRO A 62 -11.41 -9.33 -28.35
N VAL A 63 -11.53 -10.21 -29.35
CA VAL A 63 -12.84 -10.59 -29.91
C VAL A 63 -13.66 -11.39 -28.90
N TRP A 64 -13.03 -12.36 -28.22
CA TRP A 64 -13.71 -13.12 -27.17
C TRP A 64 -14.16 -12.25 -26.00
N ALA A 65 -13.29 -11.33 -25.53
CA ALA A 65 -13.62 -10.37 -24.50
C ALA A 65 -14.77 -9.44 -24.92
N ALA A 66 -14.82 -9.03 -26.20
CA ALA A 66 -15.93 -8.26 -26.73
C ALA A 66 -17.25 -9.02 -26.69
N LEU A 67 -17.24 -10.30 -27.06
CA LEU A 67 -18.43 -11.16 -27.05
C LEU A 67 -18.94 -11.38 -25.62
N VAL A 68 -18.07 -11.82 -24.71
CA VAL A 68 -18.42 -12.05 -23.31
C VAL A 68 -18.87 -10.76 -22.63
N GLY A 69 -18.13 -9.67 -22.83
CA GLY A 69 -18.47 -8.35 -22.31
C GLY A 69 -19.81 -7.84 -22.83
N SER A 70 -20.13 -8.12 -24.11
CA SER A 70 -21.42 -7.76 -24.69
C SER A 70 -22.56 -8.53 -24.03
N VAL A 71 -22.42 -9.85 -23.88
CA VAL A 71 -23.43 -10.69 -23.23
C VAL A 71 -23.66 -10.26 -21.77
N LEU A 72 -22.59 -10.10 -20.99
CA LEU A 72 -22.68 -9.66 -19.60
C LEU A 72 -23.26 -8.25 -19.49
N GLY A 73 -22.85 -7.32 -20.37
CA GLY A 73 -23.40 -5.97 -20.42
C GLY A 73 -24.90 -5.97 -20.69
N VAL A 74 -25.36 -6.74 -21.68
CA VAL A 74 -26.78 -6.85 -22.00
C VAL A 74 -27.56 -7.42 -20.81
N LEU A 75 -27.04 -8.45 -20.15
CA LEU A 75 -27.66 -9.01 -18.94
C LEU A 75 -27.72 -7.98 -17.80
N ALA A 76 -26.64 -7.24 -17.55
CA ALA A 76 -26.57 -6.23 -16.50
C ALA A 76 -27.53 -5.04 -16.73
N PHE A 77 -27.69 -4.59 -17.99
CA PHE A 77 -28.66 -3.53 -18.30
C PHE A 77 -30.10 -4.05 -18.34
N ARG A 78 -30.32 -5.31 -18.72
CA ARG A 78 -31.64 -5.95 -18.67
C ARG A 78 -32.14 -6.11 -17.24
N THR A 79 -31.29 -6.53 -16.30
CA THR A 79 -31.68 -6.67 -14.88
C THR A 79 -31.98 -5.32 -14.22
N ARG A 80 -31.43 -4.22 -14.74
CA ARG A 80 -31.75 -2.85 -14.31
C ARG A 80 -33.02 -2.27 -14.97
N GLY A 81 -33.68 -2.99 -15.88
CA GLY A 81 -34.89 -2.52 -16.57
C GLY A 81 -34.64 -1.33 -17.51
N ASP A 82 -33.40 -1.14 -17.95
CA ASP A 82 -32.99 0.04 -18.70
C ASP A 82 -33.42 -0.05 -20.18
N LYS A 83 -33.99 1.02 -20.74
CA LYS A 83 -34.39 1.05 -22.16
C LYS A 83 -33.13 1.05 -23.03
N GLY A 84 -33.10 0.18 -24.04
CA GLY A 84 -31.94 0.02 -24.93
C GLY A 84 -30.79 -0.82 -24.34
N ALA A 85 -31.09 -1.72 -23.40
CA ALA A 85 -30.11 -2.61 -22.76
C ALA A 85 -29.22 -3.38 -23.75
N GLU A 86 -29.76 -3.78 -24.90
CA GLU A 86 -29.04 -4.51 -25.94
C GLU A 86 -27.93 -3.66 -26.56
N ALA A 87 -28.28 -2.45 -27.02
CA ALA A 87 -27.31 -1.52 -27.62
C ALA A 87 -26.25 -1.07 -26.61
N LYS A 88 -26.66 -0.79 -25.36
CA LYS A 88 -25.73 -0.41 -24.27
C LYS A 88 -24.78 -1.55 -23.91
N GLY A 89 -25.29 -2.77 -23.80
CA GLY A 89 -24.49 -3.95 -23.48
C GLY A 89 -23.48 -4.28 -24.57
N ILE A 90 -23.93 -4.32 -25.83
CA ILE A 90 -23.05 -4.54 -26.99
C ILE A 90 -22.00 -3.43 -27.08
N GLY A 91 -22.39 -2.17 -26.89
CA GLY A 91 -21.47 -1.04 -26.90
C GLY A 91 -20.36 -1.18 -25.85
N VAL A 92 -20.69 -1.59 -24.62
CA VAL A 92 -19.70 -1.83 -23.55
C VAL A 92 -18.77 -2.99 -23.92
N GLY A 93 -19.31 -4.10 -24.43
CA GLY A 93 -18.50 -5.25 -24.82
C GLY A 93 -17.54 -4.93 -25.96
N VAL A 94 -18.04 -4.37 -27.06
CA VAL A 94 -17.20 -3.94 -28.20
C VAL A 94 -16.16 -2.93 -27.75
N GLY A 95 -16.54 -1.95 -26.91
CA GLY A 95 -15.61 -0.97 -26.36
C GLY A 95 -14.49 -1.63 -25.53
N PHE A 96 -14.83 -2.63 -24.71
CA PHE A 96 -13.85 -3.35 -23.90
C PHE A 96 -12.89 -4.20 -24.74
N GLY A 97 -13.40 -4.94 -25.74
CA GLY A 97 -12.55 -5.71 -26.64
C GLY A 97 -11.66 -4.83 -27.53
N ALA A 98 -12.20 -3.70 -28.01
CA ALA A 98 -11.42 -2.71 -28.74
C ALA A 98 -10.32 -2.09 -27.86
N PHE A 99 -10.63 -1.81 -26.59
CA PHE A 99 -9.64 -1.35 -25.61
C PHE A 99 -8.51 -2.37 -25.41
N ILE A 100 -8.84 -3.66 -25.22
CA ILE A 100 -7.82 -4.72 -25.08
C ILE A 100 -6.96 -4.83 -26.34
N GLY A 101 -7.59 -4.86 -27.51
CA GLY A 101 -6.87 -4.94 -28.79
C GLY A 101 -5.94 -3.76 -29.01
N ALA A 102 -6.44 -2.54 -28.75
CA ALA A 102 -5.64 -1.32 -28.83
C ALA A 102 -4.50 -1.34 -27.80
N TYR A 103 -4.73 -1.81 -26.59
CA TYR A 103 -3.72 -1.89 -25.54
C TYR A 103 -2.58 -2.86 -25.88
N VAL A 104 -2.89 -4.07 -26.36
CA VAL A 104 -1.88 -5.04 -26.81
C VAL A 104 -1.10 -4.50 -28.01
N TRP A 105 -1.79 -3.83 -28.95
CA TRP A 105 -1.15 -3.23 -30.11
C TRP A 105 -0.23 -2.05 -29.76
N LEU A 106 -0.66 -1.17 -28.85
CA LEU A 106 0.12 -0.01 -28.40
C LEU A 106 1.31 -0.39 -27.52
N LEU A 107 1.24 -1.52 -26.79
CA LEU A 107 2.26 -1.97 -25.86
C LEU A 107 2.67 -3.43 -26.10
N PRO A 108 3.42 -3.74 -27.19
CA PRO A 108 3.74 -5.12 -27.61
C PRO A 108 4.69 -5.89 -26.67
N SER A 109 5.32 -5.20 -25.72
CA SER A 109 6.17 -5.79 -24.68
C SER A 109 5.47 -5.85 -23.32
N GLY A 110 4.23 -5.36 -23.23
CA GLY A 110 3.50 -5.20 -21.98
C GLY A 110 4.15 -4.20 -21.03
N LEU A 111 3.68 -4.19 -19.79
CA LEU A 111 4.24 -3.34 -18.73
C LEU A 111 5.34 -4.10 -18.00
N VAL A 112 6.52 -4.27 -18.60
CA VAL A 112 7.66 -4.99 -17.98
C VAL A 112 8.05 -4.40 -16.61
N TRP A 113 7.78 -3.11 -16.41
CA TRP A 113 8.03 -2.38 -15.17
C TRP A 113 6.95 -2.54 -14.10
N SER A 114 5.78 -3.09 -14.43
CA SER A 114 4.60 -3.17 -13.56
C SER A 114 4.90 -3.91 -12.26
N GLN A 115 5.56 -5.07 -12.37
CA GLN A 115 5.91 -5.94 -11.25
C GLN A 115 6.88 -5.24 -10.30
N THR A 116 7.91 -4.60 -10.86
CA THR A 116 8.92 -3.87 -10.06
C THR A 116 8.30 -2.66 -9.36
N LEU A 117 7.40 -1.93 -10.03
CA LEU A 117 6.67 -0.82 -9.44
C LEU A 117 5.73 -1.30 -8.33
N ALA A 118 4.99 -2.39 -8.55
CA ALA A 118 4.11 -2.96 -7.54
C ALA A 118 4.89 -3.35 -6.28
N LEU A 119 6.09 -3.92 -6.42
CA LEU A 119 6.97 -4.23 -5.30
C LEU A 119 7.43 -2.97 -4.56
N ALA A 120 7.79 -1.90 -5.28
CA ALA A 120 8.15 -0.61 -4.69
C ALA A 120 6.97 0.01 -3.91
N LEU A 121 5.77 0.01 -4.50
CA LEU A 121 4.56 0.52 -3.86
C LEU A 121 4.16 -0.33 -2.65
N THR A 122 4.38 -1.65 -2.70
CA THR A 122 4.12 -2.55 -1.57
C THR A 122 5.01 -2.20 -0.38
N LEU A 123 6.29 -1.86 -0.59
CA LEU A 123 7.18 -1.44 0.49
C LEU A 123 6.70 -0.12 1.12
N TRP A 124 6.36 0.87 0.30
CA TRP A 124 5.77 2.13 0.78
C TRP A 124 4.46 1.93 1.53
N MET A 125 3.58 1.08 1.00
CA MET A 125 2.31 0.73 1.63
C MET A 125 2.51 -0.03 2.94
N GLY A 126 3.50 -0.93 3.03
CA GLY A 126 3.82 -1.63 4.28
C GLY A 126 4.21 -0.66 5.39
N MET A 127 5.07 0.31 5.07
CA MET A 127 5.48 1.35 6.02
C MET A 127 4.33 2.29 6.39
N ALA A 128 3.54 2.74 5.42
CA ALA A 128 2.37 3.59 5.67
C ALA A 128 1.26 2.87 6.45
N GLY A 129 1.04 1.58 6.15
CA GLY A 129 0.10 0.72 6.87
C GLY A 129 0.50 0.51 8.33
N ALA A 130 1.80 0.34 8.61
CA ALA A 130 2.31 0.29 9.97
C ALA A 130 2.04 1.61 10.72
N CYS A 131 2.23 2.76 10.05
CA CYS A 131 1.91 4.07 10.63
C CYS A 131 0.41 4.18 10.97
N LEU A 132 -0.48 3.84 10.04
CA LEU A 132 -1.93 3.86 10.24
C LEU A 132 -2.37 2.96 11.42
N ALA A 133 -1.78 1.77 11.53
CA ALA A 133 -2.05 0.85 12.64
C ALA A 133 -1.61 1.42 14.00
N ALA A 134 -0.46 2.10 14.05
CA ALA A 134 0.04 2.76 15.25
C ALA A 134 -0.84 3.95 15.68
N TYR A 135 -1.45 4.67 14.73
CA TYR A 135 -2.38 5.76 15.04
C TYR A 135 -3.67 5.25 15.67
N GLN A 136 -4.25 4.18 15.13
CA GLN A 136 -5.49 3.58 15.65
C GLN A 136 -5.28 2.86 16.98
N ARG A 137 -4.05 2.84 17.51
CA ARG A 137 -3.68 2.20 18.78
C ARG A 137 -4.22 0.78 18.90
N ARG A 138 -4.28 0.04 17.78
CA ARG A 138 -4.61 -1.39 17.76
C ARG A 138 -3.43 -2.22 18.28
N HIS A 139 -2.87 -1.80 19.42
CA HIS A 139 -1.78 -2.46 20.11
C HIS A 139 -2.33 -3.67 20.84
N LEU A 140 -2.37 -4.81 20.14
CA LEU A 140 -2.55 -6.15 20.72
C LEU A 140 -1.55 -6.47 21.87
N ALA A 141 -0.48 -5.68 22.05
CA ALA A 141 0.65 -6.03 22.92
C ALA A 141 0.65 -5.38 24.33
N LEU A 142 -0.13 -4.32 24.59
CA LEU A 142 -0.13 -3.69 25.93
C LEU A 142 -1.22 -4.23 26.85
N ASP A 143 -2.23 -4.91 26.30
CA ASP A 143 -3.34 -5.46 27.09
C ASP A 143 -2.96 -6.74 27.86
N VAL A 144 -1.83 -7.37 27.50
CA VAL A 144 -1.25 -8.47 28.30
C VAL A 144 -0.45 -7.91 29.49
N GLY A 145 0.16 -6.74 29.34
CA GLY A 145 0.95 -6.08 30.39
C GLY A 145 0.08 -5.54 31.53
N SER A 146 -1.15 -5.09 31.24
CA SER A 146 -2.10 -4.62 32.24
C SER A 146 -2.51 -5.71 33.24
N LYS A 147 -2.54 -6.99 32.81
CA LYS A 147 -2.85 -8.13 33.69
C LYS A 147 -1.69 -8.57 34.58
N VAL A 148 -0.45 -8.27 34.20
CA VAL A 148 0.75 -8.71 34.94
C VAL A 148 1.22 -7.68 35.96
N TRP A 149 0.93 -6.39 35.76
CA TRP A 149 1.45 -5.31 36.60
C TRP A 149 0.38 -4.66 37.49
N PRO A 150 0.71 -4.32 38.75
CA PRO A 150 -0.19 -3.59 39.64
C PRO A 150 -0.54 -2.21 39.06
N GLU A 151 -1.78 -1.75 39.28
CA GLU A 151 -2.38 -0.53 38.71
C GLU A 151 -1.51 0.73 38.86
N ARG A 152 -0.70 0.81 39.93
CA ARG A 152 0.21 1.93 40.17
C ARG A 152 1.42 1.99 39.24
N LEU A 153 1.87 0.86 38.69
CA LEU A 153 3.04 0.76 37.82
C LEU A 153 2.69 0.72 36.33
N GLN A 154 1.45 0.35 35.98
CA GLN A 154 0.97 0.29 34.60
C GLN A 154 1.29 1.54 33.77
N PRO A 155 1.03 2.79 34.23
CA PRO A 155 1.32 3.97 33.41
C PRO A 155 2.82 4.19 33.20
N LYS A 156 3.67 3.86 34.18
CA LYS A 156 5.12 4.02 34.06
C LYS A 156 5.72 2.99 33.11
N VAL A 157 5.28 1.74 33.19
CA VAL A 157 5.74 0.64 32.32
C VAL A 157 5.28 0.87 30.88
N ALA A 158 4.05 1.34 30.67
CA ALA A 158 3.55 1.70 29.35
C ALA A 158 4.33 2.88 28.73
N ALA A 159 4.58 3.94 29.50
CA ALA A 159 5.41 5.05 29.03
C ALA A 159 6.81 4.58 28.63
N LEU A 160 7.45 3.74 29.44
CA LEU A 160 8.75 3.15 29.12
C LEU A 160 8.70 2.31 27.84
N GLY A 161 7.65 1.50 27.66
CA GLY A 161 7.43 0.71 26.45
C GLY A 161 7.40 1.58 25.20
N HIS A 162 6.62 2.67 25.23
CA HIS A 162 6.57 3.63 24.12
C HIS A 162 7.93 4.29 23.84
N TRP A 163 8.70 4.65 24.87
CA TRP A 163 10.05 5.20 24.68
C TRP A 163 11.03 4.19 24.08
N VAL A 164 11.00 2.93 24.53
CA VAL A 164 11.84 1.87 23.97
C VAL A 164 11.50 1.65 22.50
N THR A 165 10.21 1.58 22.15
CA THR A 165 9.78 1.47 20.75
C THR A 165 10.19 2.70 19.93
N ALA A 166 10.06 3.91 20.48
CA ALA A 166 10.49 5.13 19.79
C ALA A 166 12.00 5.11 19.51
N VAL A 167 12.83 4.71 20.48
CA VAL A 167 14.29 4.56 20.30
C VAL A 167 14.58 3.51 19.22
N PHE A 168 13.90 2.37 19.24
CA PHE A 168 14.05 1.36 18.20
C PHE A 168 13.69 1.90 16.81
N CYS A 169 12.58 2.64 16.68
CA CYS A 169 12.21 3.29 15.42
C CYS A 169 13.26 4.33 14.97
N ILE A 170 13.85 5.10 15.89
CA ILE A 170 14.96 6.01 15.58
C ILE A 170 16.18 5.24 15.05
N LEU A 171 16.50 4.08 15.63
CA LEU A 171 17.57 3.22 15.10
C LEU A 171 17.27 2.79 13.66
N LEU A 172 16.03 2.43 13.33
CA LEU A 172 15.61 2.12 11.95
C LEU A 172 15.72 3.34 11.02
N VAL A 173 15.43 4.55 11.49
CA VAL A 173 15.66 5.78 10.72
C VAL A 173 17.13 5.94 10.38
N VAL A 174 18.02 5.79 11.37
CA VAL A 174 19.47 5.92 11.17
C VAL A 174 19.98 4.86 10.20
N LEU A 175 19.57 3.59 10.37
CA LEU A 175 19.94 2.51 9.45
C LEU A 175 19.39 2.73 8.04
N GLY A 176 18.15 3.20 7.91
CA GLY A 176 17.53 3.52 6.64
C GLY A 176 18.24 4.66 5.90
N ILE A 177 18.58 5.74 6.60
CA ILE A 177 19.35 6.86 6.03
C ILE A 177 20.72 6.36 5.57
N ARG A 178 21.43 5.60 6.42
CA ARG A 178 22.74 5.01 6.08
C ARG A 178 22.69 4.11 4.85
N SER A 179 21.60 3.36 4.64
CA SER A 179 21.40 2.58 3.42
C SER A 179 21.23 3.45 2.16
N ILE A 180 20.73 4.68 2.31
CA ILE A 180 20.52 5.62 1.20
C ILE A 180 21.81 6.35 0.86
N ILE A 181 22.43 7.01 1.83
CA ILE A 181 23.58 7.93 1.62
C ILE A 181 24.96 7.28 1.82
N GLY A 182 24.99 5.99 2.13
CA GLY A 182 26.23 5.29 2.44
C GLY A 182 26.75 5.60 3.84
N VAL A 183 27.86 4.93 4.20
CA VAL A 183 28.51 5.07 5.51
C VAL A 183 30.02 5.15 5.32
N GLY A 184 30.66 6.05 6.04
CA GLY A 184 32.12 6.21 6.00
C GLY A 184 32.56 7.36 5.09
N SER A 185 33.84 7.69 5.15
CA SER A 185 34.46 8.80 4.41
C SER A 185 35.82 8.36 3.88
N GLY A 186 36.22 8.83 2.70
CA GLY A 186 37.49 8.47 2.07
C GLY A 186 37.50 7.03 1.54
N GLU A 187 38.62 6.32 1.69
CA GLU A 187 38.80 4.95 1.15
C GLU A 187 37.93 3.88 1.83
N LEU A 188 37.42 4.13 3.04
CA LEU A 188 36.49 3.25 3.75
C LEU A 188 35.03 3.72 3.60
N HIS A 189 34.69 4.30 2.45
CA HIS A 189 33.30 4.67 2.15
C HIS A 189 32.55 3.45 1.59
N ILE A 190 31.48 3.05 2.29
CA ILE A 190 30.55 2.03 1.85
C ILE A 190 29.44 2.75 1.08
N PRO A 191 29.37 2.60 -0.26
CA PRO A 191 28.44 3.36 -1.09
C PRO A 191 27.00 2.97 -0.77
N GLY A 192 26.15 3.99 -0.62
CA GLY A 192 24.72 3.84 -0.52
C GLY A 192 24.05 3.69 -1.88
N HIS A 193 22.73 3.54 -1.86
CA HIS A 193 21.93 3.52 -3.08
C HIS A 193 21.94 4.85 -3.84
N LEU A 194 22.10 5.97 -3.13
CA LEU A 194 22.19 7.29 -3.75
C LEU A 194 23.55 7.47 -4.44
N ASP A 195 24.64 7.08 -3.78
CA ASP A 195 26.00 7.19 -4.34
C ASP A 195 26.12 6.36 -5.62
N THR A 196 25.64 5.11 -5.59
CA THR A 196 25.59 4.25 -6.78
C THR A 196 24.84 4.89 -7.96
N TRP A 197 23.77 5.65 -7.67
CA TRP A 197 22.96 6.30 -8.69
C TRP A 197 23.63 7.57 -9.23
N LEU A 198 24.29 8.35 -8.39
CA LEU A 198 25.03 9.55 -8.80
C LEU A 198 26.31 9.20 -9.56
N ASP A 199 27.10 8.25 -9.06
CA ASP A 199 28.39 7.84 -9.64
C ASP A 199 28.25 7.16 -11.00
N SER A 200 27.09 6.59 -11.27
CA SER A 200 26.77 5.96 -12.56
C SER A 200 26.08 6.90 -13.54
N GLU A 201 26.10 8.22 -13.29
CA GLU A 201 25.41 9.23 -14.10
C GLU A 201 23.92 8.88 -14.31
N HIS A 202 23.27 8.35 -13.26
CA HIS A 202 21.88 7.88 -13.25
C HIS A 202 21.61 6.61 -14.09
N ALA A 203 22.65 5.93 -14.59
CA ALA A 203 22.50 4.71 -15.39
C ALA A 203 22.35 3.44 -14.52
N ALA A 204 22.97 3.39 -13.34
CA ALA A 204 22.86 2.30 -12.37
C ALA A 204 22.10 2.73 -11.11
N GLY A 205 21.87 1.80 -10.19
CA GLY A 205 21.11 2.09 -8.97
C GLY A 205 19.60 2.29 -9.21
N THR A 206 19.08 1.94 -10.38
CA THR A 206 17.66 1.96 -10.73
C THR A 206 17.00 0.58 -10.56
N MET A 207 15.69 0.58 -10.35
CA MET A 207 14.87 -0.62 -10.29
C MET A 207 14.82 -1.31 -11.66
N THR A 208 14.90 -2.65 -11.70
CA THR A 208 14.97 -3.42 -12.95
C THR A 208 13.82 -3.08 -13.91
N GLY A 209 14.17 -2.66 -15.13
CA GLY A 209 13.21 -2.31 -16.18
C GLY A 209 12.56 -0.94 -16.01
N THR A 210 13.01 -0.10 -15.08
CA THR A 210 12.43 1.23 -14.82
C THR A 210 13.51 2.29 -14.61
N PRO A 211 13.27 3.57 -14.98
CA PRO A 211 14.16 4.68 -14.62
C PRO A 211 14.04 5.11 -13.15
N ILE A 212 13.32 4.34 -12.31
CA ILE A 212 13.05 4.71 -10.92
C ILE A 212 14.28 4.39 -10.07
N PRO A 213 14.86 5.37 -9.35
CA PRO A 213 16.01 5.12 -8.50
C PRO A 213 15.64 4.28 -7.27
N LYS A 214 16.51 3.32 -6.91
CA LYS A 214 16.30 2.43 -5.75
C LYS A 214 16.25 3.19 -4.43
N TRP A 215 17.03 4.28 -4.30
CA TRP A 215 17.05 5.08 -3.08
C TRP A 215 15.67 5.65 -2.73
N LEU A 216 14.84 5.98 -3.74
CA LEU A 216 13.48 6.48 -3.54
C LEU A 216 12.56 5.41 -2.93
N VAL A 217 12.75 4.16 -3.33
CA VAL A 217 11.99 3.03 -2.78
C VAL A 217 12.46 2.75 -1.35
N MET A 218 13.77 2.76 -1.12
CA MET A 218 14.35 2.55 0.21
C MET A 218 14.05 3.70 1.19
N ALA A 219 13.75 4.90 0.70
CA ALA A 219 13.33 6.05 1.51
C ALA A 219 12.02 5.81 2.27
N SER A 220 11.20 4.83 1.85
CA SER A 220 10.02 4.40 2.61
C SER A 220 10.35 3.98 4.04
N ILE A 221 11.49 3.33 4.26
CA ILE A 221 11.92 2.80 5.56
C ILE A 221 12.19 3.93 6.56
N PRO A 222 13.12 4.87 6.32
CA PRO A 222 13.35 5.97 7.25
C PRO A 222 12.12 6.87 7.35
N PHE A 223 11.36 7.07 6.28
CA PHE A 223 10.12 7.86 6.34
C PHE A 223 9.09 7.26 7.30
N GLY A 224 8.70 6.00 7.11
CA GLY A 224 7.72 5.35 7.97
C GLY A 224 8.22 5.16 9.40
N SER A 225 9.50 4.82 9.57
CA SER A 225 10.11 4.68 10.89
C SER A 225 10.17 6.02 11.65
N LEU A 226 10.38 7.14 10.94
CA LEU A 226 10.37 8.47 11.54
C LEU A 226 8.99 8.86 12.05
N VAL A 227 7.96 8.60 11.24
CA VAL A 227 6.56 8.84 11.63
C VAL A 227 6.17 7.98 12.83
N LEU A 228 6.54 6.70 12.83
CA LEU A 228 6.33 5.81 13.98
C LEU A 228 7.06 6.29 15.23
N ALA A 229 8.34 6.67 15.09
CA ALA A 229 9.13 7.20 16.20
C ALA A 229 8.46 8.45 16.82
N TYR A 230 7.98 9.36 15.98
CA TYR A 230 7.25 10.54 16.40
C TYR A 230 5.99 10.17 17.19
N ARG A 231 5.15 9.27 16.66
CA ARG A 231 3.92 8.82 17.32
C ARG A 231 4.18 8.15 18.67
N PHE A 232 5.14 7.24 18.74
CA PHE A 232 5.48 6.58 20.00
C PHE A 232 6.09 7.54 21.02
N ALA A 233 6.92 8.49 20.58
CA ALA A 233 7.44 9.53 21.47
C ALA A 233 6.32 10.42 22.02
N LEU A 234 5.33 10.79 21.19
CA LEU A 234 4.15 11.52 21.64
C LEU A 234 3.31 10.73 22.65
N GLN A 235 3.05 9.44 22.38
CA GLN A 235 2.33 8.57 23.31
C GLN A 235 3.06 8.44 24.64
N GLY A 236 4.37 8.21 24.61
CA GLY A 236 5.22 8.17 25.80
C GLY A 236 5.16 9.48 26.60
N LEU A 237 5.17 10.62 25.92
CA LEU A 237 5.06 11.94 26.55
C LEU A 237 3.69 12.16 27.19
N LYS A 238 2.59 11.81 26.52
CA LYS A 238 1.22 11.96 27.05
C LYS A 238 1.00 11.16 28.32
N VAL A 239 1.48 9.91 28.31
CA VAL A 239 1.40 9.02 29.48
C VAL A 239 2.26 9.56 30.61
N TRP A 240 3.47 10.04 30.32
CA TRP A 240 4.37 10.62 31.33
C TRP A 240 3.77 11.86 32.00
N VAL A 241 3.15 12.76 31.23
CA VAL A 241 2.50 13.98 31.72
C VAL A 241 1.18 13.68 32.44
N GLY A 242 0.67 12.44 32.38
CA GLY A 242 -0.62 12.07 32.95
C GLY A 242 -1.82 12.66 32.21
N ALA A 243 -1.61 13.14 30.97
CA ALA A 243 -2.67 13.64 30.11
C ALA A 243 -3.58 12.53 29.59
N GLU A 244 -3.12 11.27 29.69
CA GLU A 244 -3.82 10.09 29.19
C GLU A 244 -3.75 8.98 30.24
N LYS A 245 -4.91 8.54 30.73
CA LYS A 245 -5.01 7.37 31.62
C LYS A 245 -5.00 6.12 30.75
N LEU A 246 -3.99 5.26 30.91
CA LEU A 246 -4.04 3.90 30.41
C LEU A 246 -5.11 3.13 31.20
N GLY A 247 -6.07 2.54 30.49
CA GLY A 247 -7.10 1.69 31.10
C GLY A 247 -8.48 2.34 31.22
N GLY A 248 -8.85 3.24 30.32
CA GLY A 248 -10.26 3.50 30.04
C GLY A 248 -10.77 2.44 29.08
N ASP A 249 -11.85 1.78 29.45
CA ASP A 249 -12.52 0.62 28.86
C ASP A 249 -13.08 0.85 27.44
N ASP A 250 -12.29 1.39 26.52
CA ASP A 250 -12.73 1.63 25.15
C ASP A 250 -12.84 0.32 24.36
N THR A 251 -12.26 -0.78 24.85
CA THR A 251 -12.41 -2.10 24.23
C THR A 251 -13.86 -2.59 24.33
N LEU A 252 -14.55 -2.40 25.47
CA LEU A 252 -15.97 -2.72 25.60
C LEU A 252 -16.86 -1.78 24.79
N LYS A 253 -16.51 -0.49 24.67
CA LYS A 253 -17.19 0.46 23.76
C LYS A 253 -17.04 0.08 22.29
N ILE A 254 -15.84 -0.31 21.87
CA ILE A 254 -15.54 -0.71 20.49
C ILE A 254 -16.22 -2.06 20.16
N LEU A 255 -16.40 -2.94 21.14
CA LEU A 255 -17.10 -4.22 21.00
C LEU A 255 -18.63 -4.12 21.21
N GLY A 256 -19.15 -2.98 21.65
CA GLY A 256 -20.57 -2.78 21.91
C GLY A 256 -21.11 -3.54 23.14
N LEU A 257 -20.23 -3.95 24.06
CA LEU A 257 -20.57 -4.81 25.21
C LEU A 257 -20.88 -4.03 26.50
N GLU A 258 -20.88 -2.69 26.47
CA GLU A 258 -21.25 -1.89 27.65
C GLU A 258 -22.71 -2.09 28.09
N GLU A 259 -23.61 -2.47 27.18
CA GLU A 259 -25.02 -2.70 27.53
C GLU A 259 -25.26 -4.04 28.24
N GLU A 260 -24.43 -5.07 28.02
CA GLU A 260 -24.64 -6.41 28.61
C GLU A 260 -24.18 -6.51 30.07
N VAL A 261 -23.19 -5.72 30.48
CA VAL A 261 -22.65 -5.79 31.86
C VAL A 261 -23.46 -4.93 32.83
N ALA A 262 -24.35 -4.07 32.31
CA ALA A 262 -25.22 -3.21 33.11
C ALA A 262 -26.61 -3.83 33.40
N SER A 263 -26.89 -5.05 32.92
CA SER A 263 -28.12 -5.82 33.19
C SER A 263 -27.86 -7.05 34.04
#